data_AF-A0A8H4LBK9-F1
#
_entry.id   AF-A0A8H4LBK9-F1
#
_cell.length_a   1.000
_cell.length_b   1.000
_cell.length_c   1.000
_cell.angle_alpha   90.00
_cell.angle_beta   90.00
_cell.angle_gamma   90.00
#
_symmetry.space_group_name_H-M   'P 1'
#
loop_
_entity.id
_entity.type
_entity.pdbx_description
1 polymer ?
#
loop_
_entity_poly.entity_id
_entity_poly.type
_entity_poly.pdbx_seq_one_letter_code
_entity_poly.pdbx_strand_id
1 'polypeptide(L)'
;MPSASTPLSNGSPGNGVPTKKPLDASKLKSTRSSILQPVPEPGSAELWAQNVGTDHMVTCRWTVEEAWDAPELKPFGDFTVSPLASCLHYATQCFEGMKVYRGFDNRVRLFRPDRNAKRLATSAKRVSLPDFDDIELVNLIKALVRVDAPRWLPEPGSFRYVRPAMIGTGRQLGVQIPKEATLFIVMVCWPDFSFESPPGVTPRSDLRLLTSRSDTIRAWPGGFGHTKVGANYGPSFASHCEAQAAGYDQVLWLFGDDGQVTEAGASNFFAVVRDQQTSKVQLLTAPLTDKLILDGVTRRSVLELVKARLDGKLEVVETKFTISDLATAWKHGRLLEAFVSGTAFFIKQVSTIRAGDRNLDMPQGEGATEFGVLIKGWLKDIMFGVEDHEWGVVVEEKSVVDK
;
A
#
# COMPACT_ATOMS: atom_id res chain seq x y z
N MET A 1 70.95 -26.42 -9.30
CA MET A 1 71.54 -25.39 -10.18
C MET A 1 72.08 -26.08 -11.42
N PRO A 2 71.85 -25.60 -12.65
CA PRO A 2 70.77 -24.77 -13.21
C PRO A 2 70.08 -25.50 -14.42
N SER A 3 68.89 -25.15 -14.89
CA SER A 3 68.67 -24.05 -15.84
C SER A 3 67.19 -23.66 -15.89
N ALA A 4 66.98 -22.37 -16.10
CA ALA A 4 65.72 -21.66 -16.01
C ALA A 4 64.83 -21.86 -17.24
N SER A 5 63.52 -21.98 -17.02
CA SER A 5 62.51 -21.64 -18.02
C SER A 5 61.48 -20.69 -17.40
N THR A 6 61.26 -19.60 -18.11
CA THR A 6 60.47 -18.41 -17.76
C THR A 6 58.98 -18.73 -17.63
N PRO A 7 58.24 -18.21 -16.64
CA PRO A 7 56.79 -18.30 -16.65
C PRO A 7 56.20 -17.24 -17.58
N LEU A 8 55.49 -17.69 -18.62
CA LEU A 8 54.64 -16.83 -19.45
C LEU A 8 53.51 -16.26 -18.59
N SER A 9 53.43 -14.94 -18.54
CA SER A 9 52.35 -14.19 -17.94
C SER A 9 51.07 -14.37 -18.74
N ASN A 10 50.17 -15.25 -18.31
CA ASN A 10 48.79 -15.21 -18.74
C ASN A 10 48.08 -14.10 -17.94
N GLY A 11 48.18 -12.87 -18.46
CA GLY A 11 47.27 -11.80 -18.11
C GLY A 11 45.85 -12.24 -18.45
N SER A 12 45.09 -12.64 -17.43
CA SER A 12 43.64 -12.71 -17.55
C SER A 12 43.15 -11.28 -17.72
N PRO A 13 42.43 -10.93 -18.80
CA PRO A 13 41.72 -9.67 -18.81
C PRO A 13 40.71 -9.76 -17.66
N GLY A 14 40.86 -8.87 -16.69
CA GLY A 14 39.86 -8.71 -15.65
C GLY A 14 38.54 -8.46 -16.34
N ASN A 15 37.67 -9.47 -16.35
CA ASN A 15 36.26 -9.29 -16.61
C ASN A 15 35.75 -8.40 -15.49
N GLY A 16 35.90 -7.09 -15.67
CA GLY A 16 35.19 -6.10 -14.90
C GLY A 16 33.72 -6.44 -15.07
N VAL A 17 33.13 -7.09 -14.07
CA VAL A 17 31.69 -7.16 -13.93
C VAL A 17 31.21 -5.72 -14.09
N PRO A 18 30.38 -5.41 -15.09
CA PRO A 18 29.87 -4.05 -15.26
C PRO A 18 29.32 -3.62 -13.91
N THR A 19 29.87 -2.55 -13.35
CA THR A 19 29.36 -1.94 -12.12
C THR A 19 27.90 -1.60 -12.41
N LYS A 20 26.98 -2.40 -11.86
CA LYS A 20 25.54 -2.22 -12.06
C LYS A 20 25.19 -0.78 -11.69
N LYS A 21 24.77 0.04 -12.66
CA LYS A 21 24.30 1.40 -12.40
C LYS A 21 23.10 1.31 -11.46
N PRO A 22 23.19 1.84 -10.22
CA PRO A 22 22.05 1.84 -9.30
C PRO A 22 21.00 2.83 -9.80
N LEU A 23 19.76 2.66 -9.33
CA LEU A 23 18.76 3.72 -9.43
C LEU A 23 19.32 4.96 -8.71
N ASP A 24 19.30 6.12 -9.36
CA ASP A 24 19.95 7.32 -8.86
C ASP A 24 19.05 8.54 -9.15
N ALA A 25 18.33 9.00 -8.13
CA ALA A 25 17.42 10.11 -8.22
C ALA A 25 18.14 11.45 -8.46
N SER A 26 19.44 11.55 -8.15
CA SER A 26 20.22 12.77 -8.42
C SER A 26 20.42 13.01 -9.92
N LYS A 27 20.28 11.96 -10.74
CA LYS A 27 20.35 12.01 -12.22
C LYS A 27 19.01 12.27 -12.89
N LEU A 28 17.95 12.56 -12.12
CA LEU A 28 16.61 12.81 -12.64
C LEU A 28 16.62 13.92 -13.71
N LYS A 29 16.21 13.57 -14.93
CA LYS A 29 15.96 14.53 -16.00
C LYS A 29 14.51 15.00 -15.90
N SER A 30 14.26 16.29 -16.03
CA SER A 30 12.92 16.86 -15.89
C SER A 30 12.46 17.57 -17.16
N THR A 31 11.31 17.15 -17.68
CA THR A 31 10.59 17.79 -18.77
C THR A 31 9.20 18.14 -18.28
N ARG A 32 8.88 19.45 -18.24
CA ARG A 32 7.57 19.92 -17.79
C ARG A 32 6.53 19.83 -18.90
N SER A 33 5.28 19.56 -18.54
CA SER A 33 4.17 19.60 -19.48
C SER A 33 3.89 21.02 -19.94
N SER A 34 3.73 21.19 -21.24
CA SER A 34 3.22 22.42 -21.86
C SER A 34 1.69 22.45 -21.93
N ILE A 35 1.03 21.30 -21.73
CA ILE A 35 -0.42 21.13 -21.76
C ILE A 35 -0.86 20.58 -20.41
N LEU A 36 -1.54 21.40 -19.63
CA LEU A 36 -1.98 21.03 -18.28
C LEU A 36 -3.36 20.38 -18.35
N GLN A 37 -3.54 19.29 -17.62
CA GLN A 37 -4.84 18.63 -17.49
C GLN A 37 -5.76 19.48 -16.59
N PRO A 38 -7.09 19.40 -16.78
CA PRO A 38 -8.04 19.99 -15.83
C PRO A 38 -7.93 19.26 -14.49
N VAL A 39 -7.96 20.02 -13.40
CA VAL A 39 -8.01 19.45 -12.05
C VAL A 39 -9.48 19.13 -11.75
N PRO A 40 -9.84 17.86 -11.47
CA PRO A 40 -11.20 17.50 -11.09
C PRO A 40 -11.66 18.26 -9.84
N GLU A 41 -12.88 18.79 -9.88
CA GLU A 41 -13.49 19.44 -8.73
C GLU A 41 -13.82 18.42 -7.62
N PRO A 42 -13.79 18.82 -6.33
CA PRO A 42 -14.23 17.96 -5.24
C PRO A 42 -15.65 17.41 -5.46
N GLY A 43 -15.82 16.10 -5.23
CA GLY A 43 -17.11 15.42 -5.40
C GLY A 43 -17.59 15.25 -6.85
N SER A 44 -16.85 15.70 -7.86
CA SER A 44 -17.26 15.60 -9.27
C SER A 44 -17.26 14.15 -9.79
N ALA A 45 -17.99 13.90 -10.88
CA ALA A 45 -18.01 12.58 -11.51
C ALA A 45 -16.61 12.16 -12.01
N GLU A 46 -15.81 13.13 -12.46
CA GLU A 46 -14.42 12.94 -12.92
C GLU A 46 -13.51 12.49 -11.78
N LEU A 47 -13.66 13.06 -10.57
CA LEU A 47 -12.94 12.59 -9.38
C LEU A 47 -13.30 11.13 -9.05
N TRP A 48 -14.60 10.81 -9.08
CA TRP A 48 -15.10 9.46 -8.76
C TRP A 48 -14.75 8.40 -9.80
N ALA A 49 -14.53 8.80 -11.06
CA ALA A 49 -14.08 7.92 -12.14
C ALA A 49 -12.66 7.35 -11.90
N GLN A 50 -11.85 8.00 -11.04
CA GLN A 50 -10.52 7.52 -10.64
C GLN A 50 -9.57 7.22 -11.83
N ASN A 51 -9.74 7.95 -12.93
CA ASN A 51 -9.00 7.75 -14.19
C ASN A 51 -8.15 8.98 -14.59
N VAL A 52 -8.02 9.97 -13.70
CA VAL A 52 -7.25 11.20 -13.93
C VAL A 52 -5.94 11.18 -13.13
N GLY A 53 -4.82 11.14 -13.86
CA GLY A 53 -3.49 11.41 -13.32
C GLY A 53 -3.16 12.90 -13.31
N THR A 54 -2.17 13.28 -12.51
CA THR A 54 -1.63 14.65 -12.53
C THR A 54 -0.82 14.93 -13.79
N ASP A 55 -0.33 16.17 -13.95
CA ASP A 55 0.33 16.61 -15.18
C ASP A 55 1.61 15.82 -15.52
N HIS A 56 2.27 15.23 -14.52
CA HIS A 56 3.55 14.54 -14.69
C HIS A 56 3.54 13.12 -14.10
N MET A 57 4.53 12.35 -14.52
CA MET A 57 4.90 11.08 -13.94
C MET A 57 6.42 10.96 -13.87
N VAL A 58 6.92 10.07 -13.02
CA VAL A 58 8.33 9.64 -13.05
C VAL A 58 8.42 8.26 -13.67
N THR A 59 9.39 8.05 -14.54
CA THR A 59 9.68 6.76 -15.17
C THR A 59 11.16 6.46 -15.13
N CYS A 60 11.54 5.20 -14.94
CA CYS A 60 12.92 4.74 -15.06
C CYS A 60 12.94 3.35 -15.65
N ARG A 61 13.65 3.19 -16.77
CA ARG A 61 13.85 1.89 -17.41
C ARG A 61 15.04 1.17 -16.77
N TRP A 62 14.97 -0.15 -16.77
CA TRP A 62 16.06 -1.03 -16.41
C TRP A 62 16.23 -2.11 -17.47
N THR A 63 17.47 -2.43 -17.85
CA THR A 63 17.80 -3.63 -18.64
C THR A 63 18.87 -4.45 -17.95
N VAL A 64 18.96 -5.74 -18.29
CA VAL A 64 20.01 -6.62 -17.76
C VAL A 64 21.41 -6.21 -18.24
N GLU A 65 21.52 -5.58 -19.42
CA GLU A 65 22.78 -5.13 -20.00
C GLU A 65 23.28 -3.80 -19.41
N GLU A 66 22.39 -2.81 -19.23
CA GLU A 66 22.76 -1.43 -18.85
C GLU A 66 22.40 -1.07 -17.40
N ALA A 67 21.69 -1.95 -16.70
CA ALA A 67 21.05 -1.68 -15.41
C ALA A 67 20.08 -0.49 -15.48
N TRP A 68 20.02 0.36 -14.45
CA TRP A 68 19.08 1.48 -14.40
C TRP A 68 19.54 2.63 -15.31
N ASP A 69 18.63 3.11 -16.16
CA ASP A 69 18.79 4.36 -16.90
C ASP A 69 18.67 5.56 -15.95
N ALA A 70 18.94 6.78 -16.44
CA ALA A 70 18.63 8.00 -15.69
C ALA A 70 17.10 8.14 -15.55
N PRO A 71 16.57 8.37 -14.34
CA PRO A 71 15.13 8.59 -14.16
C PRO A 71 14.65 9.84 -14.94
N GLU A 72 13.39 9.82 -15.36
CA GLU A 72 12.77 10.92 -16.09
C GLU A 72 11.48 11.35 -15.40
N LEU A 73 11.38 12.64 -15.05
CA LEU A 73 10.11 13.29 -14.77
C LEU A 73 9.62 13.90 -16.08
N LYS A 74 8.45 13.49 -16.53
CA LYS A 74 7.92 13.83 -17.86
C LYS A 74 6.41 14.05 -17.80
N PRO A 75 5.79 14.65 -18.82
CA PRO A 75 4.34 14.73 -18.90
C PRO A 75 3.71 13.34 -18.76
N PHE A 76 2.60 13.26 -18.03
CA PHE A 76 1.84 12.02 -17.88
C PHE A 76 1.38 11.51 -19.26
N GLY A 77 1.50 10.21 -19.48
CA GLY A 77 1.06 9.58 -20.71
C GLY A 77 1.15 8.06 -20.66
N ASP A 78 0.51 7.43 -21.64
CA ASP A 78 0.46 5.97 -21.73
C ASP A 78 1.82 5.36 -22.10
N PHE A 79 2.00 4.10 -21.70
CA PHE A 79 3.17 3.30 -22.06
C PHE A 79 2.93 2.50 -23.33
N THR A 80 3.95 2.45 -24.19
CA THR A 80 4.05 1.41 -25.22
C THR A 80 4.69 0.17 -24.60
N VAL A 81 3.91 -0.91 -24.46
CA VAL A 81 4.40 -2.19 -23.95
C VAL A 81 4.31 -3.25 -25.04
N SER A 82 5.36 -4.07 -25.16
CA SER A 82 5.34 -5.22 -26.09
C SER A 82 4.20 -6.17 -25.73
N PRO A 83 3.44 -6.71 -26.70
CA PRO A 83 2.46 -7.76 -26.41
C PRO A 83 3.12 -9.04 -25.88
N LEU A 84 4.45 -9.17 -25.96
CA LEU A 84 5.23 -10.27 -25.39
C LEU A 84 5.76 -9.98 -23.98
N ALA A 85 5.37 -8.86 -23.36
CA ALA A 85 5.87 -8.44 -22.05
C ALA A 85 5.41 -9.38 -20.93
N SER A 86 6.34 -9.81 -20.07
CA SER A 86 6.05 -10.74 -18.98
C SER A 86 5.06 -10.20 -17.96
N CYS A 87 4.86 -8.88 -17.85
CA CYS A 87 3.84 -8.30 -16.98
C CYS A 87 2.41 -8.65 -17.44
N LEU A 88 2.19 -8.83 -18.74
CA LEU A 88 0.89 -9.15 -19.34
C LEU A 88 0.54 -10.64 -19.22
N HIS A 89 1.54 -11.52 -19.21
CA HIS A 89 1.32 -12.98 -19.24
C HIS A 89 1.56 -13.67 -17.91
N TYR A 90 2.53 -13.19 -17.12
CA TYR A 90 3.04 -13.89 -15.92
C TYR A 90 3.01 -13.03 -14.67
N ALA A 91 2.27 -11.92 -14.70
CA ALA A 91 2.08 -11.02 -13.56
C ALA A 91 3.40 -10.59 -12.89
N THR A 92 4.45 -10.38 -13.68
CA THR A 92 5.74 -9.81 -13.22
C THR A 92 5.57 -8.31 -12.98
N GLN A 93 4.78 -8.00 -11.95
CA GLN A 93 4.40 -6.64 -11.59
C GLN A 93 4.13 -6.49 -10.09
N CYS A 94 4.59 -5.38 -9.53
CA CYS A 94 4.30 -4.97 -8.16
C CYS A 94 3.99 -3.49 -8.08
N PHE A 95 3.33 -3.07 -7.01
CA PHE A 95 2.94 -1.68 -6.82
C PHE A 95 2.94 -1.28 -5.35
N GLU A 96 2.93 0.02 -5.14
CA GLU A 96 2.78 0.65 -3.83
C GLU A 96 1.60 1.63 -3.80
N GLY A 97 1.31 2.10 -2.60
CA GLY A 97 0.16 2.93 -2.32
C GLY A 97 0.37 3.78 -1.08
N MET A 98 0.56 5.07 -1.30
CA MET A 98 0.63 6.07 -0.25
C MET A 98 -0.18 7.30 -0.63
N LYS A 99 -0.33 8.22 0.32
CA LYS A 99 -0.95 9.52 0.08
C LYS A 99 0.05 10.62 0.40
N VAL A 100 -0.14 11.74 -0.27
CA VAL A 100 0.50 13.02 0.01
C VAL A 100 -0.58 13.98 0.51
N TYR A 101 -0.29 14.75 1.55
CA TYR A 101 -1.25 15.59 2.25
C TYR A 101 -0.83 17.05 2.21
N ARG A 102 -1.80 17.93 2.06
CA ARG A 102 -1.65 19.35 2.39
C ARG A 102 -2.06 19.53 3.85
N GLY A 103 -1.08 19.76 4.72
CA GLY A 103 -1.36 20.00 6.13
C GLY A 103 -2.17 21.26 6.36
N PHE A 104 -2.77 21.39 7.55
CA PHE A 104 -3.45 22.62 7.98
C PHE A 104 -2.47 23.79 8.18
N ASP A 105 -1.18 23.47 8.36
CA ASP A 105 -0.07 24.42 8.33
C ASP A 105 0.43 24.73 6.91
N ASN A 106 -0.32 24.30 5.89
CA ASN A 106 -0.06 24.47 4.47
C ASN A 106 1.18 23.73 3.93
N ARG A 107 1.89 22.92 4.73
CA ARG A 107 3.05 22.13 4.25
C ARG A 107 2.62 20.82 3.60
N VAL A 108 3.34 20.39 2.56
CA VAL A 108 3.16 19.07 1.94
C VAL A 108 3.82 17.99 2.77
N ARG A 109 3.14 16.87 3.04
CA ARG A 109 3.74 15.72 3.73
C ARG A 109 3.44 14.39 3.06
N LEU A 110 4.39 13.47 3.18
CA LEU A 110 4.21 12.05 2.93
C LEU A 110 4.16 11.33 4.27
N PHE A 111 3.27 10.34 4.41
CA PHE A 111 3.19 9.54 5.63
C PHE A 111 4.03 8.26 5.51
N ARG A 112 5.10 8.16 6.31
CA ARG A 112 6.03 7.00 6.38
C ARG A 112 6.47 6.45 5.01
N PRO A 113 6.93 7.30 4.07
CA PRO A 113 7.25 6.88 2.70
C PRO A 113 8.39 5.84 2.64
N ASP A 114 9.28 5.82 3.63
CA ASP A 114 10.35 4.83 3.79
C ASP A 114 9.79 3.40 3.91
N ARG A 115 8.69 3.22 4.67
CA ARG A 115 8.05 1.91 4.86
C ARG A 115 7.41 1.42 3.58
N ASN A 116 6.78 2.31 2.81
CA ASN A 116 6.25 1.97 1.50
C ASN A 116 7.37 1.59 0.53
N ALA A 117 8.45 2.37 0.47
CA ALA A 117 9.56 2.12 -0.44
C ALA A 117 10.24 0.76 -0.18
N LYS A 118 10.50 0.44 1.09
CA LYS A 118 11.02 -0.86 1.51
C LYS A 118 10.10 -2.03 1.13
N ARG A 119 8.78 -1.83 1.23
CA ARG A 119 7.80 -2.86 0.84
C ARG A 119 7.71 -3.03 -0.67
N LEU A 120 7.91 -1.96 -1.47
CA LEU A 120 8.02 -2.09 -2.93
C LEU A 120 9.27 -2.89 -3.31
N ALA A 121 10.43 -2.60 -2.71
CA ALA A 121 11.67 -3.33 -2.96
C ALA A 121 11.51 -4.83 -2.62
N THR A 122 10.89 -5.13 -1.47
CA THR A 122 10.54 -6.51 -1.08
C THR A 122 9.64 -7.19 -2.11
N SER A 123 8.65 -6.46 -2.65
CA SER A 123 7.72 -6.99 -3.65
C SER A 123 8.39 -7.20 -5.01
N ALA A 124 9.24 -6.26 -5.45
CA ALA A 124 10.01 -6.37 -6.68
C ALA A 124 10.92 -7.61 -6.67
N LYS A 125 11.65 -7.82 -5.56
CA LYS A 125 12.47 -9.02 -5.35
C LYS A 125 11.66 -10.32 -5.45
N ARG A 126 10.43 -10.33 -4.93
CA ARG A 126 9.58 -11.53 -4.94
C ARG A 126 9.17 -11.97 -6.35
N VAL A 127 9.02 -11.03 -7.28
CA VAL A 127 8.67 -11.29 -8.69
C VAL A 127 9.87 -11.13 -9.64
N SER A 128 11.09 -11.24 -9.10
CA SER A 128 12.35 -11.20 -9.87
C SER A 128 12.53 -9.94 -10.73
N LEU A 129 11.95 -8.83 -10.28
CA LEU A 129 12.19 -7.50 -10.84
C LEU A 129 13.48 -6.89 -10.25
N PRO A 130 14.09 -5.91 -10.93
CA PRO A 130 15.36 -5.32 -10.50
C PRO A 130 15.28 -4.67 -9.12
N ASP A 131 16.37 -4.82 -8.37
CA ASP A 131 16.54 -4.22 -7.05
C ASP A 131 16.90 -2.73 -7.16
N PHE A 132 16.61 -1.98 -6.10
CA PHE A 132 16.87 -0.55 -6.00
C PHE A 132 16.97 -0.12 -4.52
N ASP A 133 17.67 0.98 -4.26
CA ASP A 133 17.73 1.60 -2.94
C ASP A 133 16.38 2.28 -2.63
N ASP A 134 15.81 1.98 -1.47
CA ASP A 134 14.49 2.50 -1.07
C ASP A 134 14.51 4.02 -0.85
N ILE A 135 15.65 4.61 -0.47
CA ILE A 135 15.82 6.06 -0.34
C ILE A 135 15.70 6.74 -1.71
N GLU A 136 16.25 6.15 -2.76
CA GLU A 136 16.21 6.70 -4.11
C GLU A 136 14.78 6.75 -4.65
N LEU A 137 13.97 5.73 -4.34
CA LEU A 137 12.55 5.75 -4.65
C LEU A 137 11.82 6.89 -3.90
N VAL A 138 12.10 7.09 -2.61
CA VAL A 138 11.52 8.20 -1.84
C VAL A 138 11.90 9.55 -2.44
N ASN A 139 13.15 9.72 -2.88
CA ASN A 139 13.62 10.93 -3.54
C ASN A 139 12.88 11.21 -4.85
N LEU A 140 12.64 10.17 -5.68
CA LEU A 140 11.85 10.28 -6.90
C LEU A 140 10.38 10.64 -6.63
N ILE A 141 9.76 10.03 -5.60
CA ILE A 141 8.41 10.39 -5.17
C ILE A 141 8.35 11.87 -4.75
N LYS A 142 9.31 12.31 -3.93
CA LYS A 142 9.40 13.71 -3.51
C LYS A 142 9.59 14.63 -4.71
N ALA A 143 10.37 14.24 -5.72
CA ALA A 143 10.55 15.02 -6.94
C ALA A 143 9.23 15.23 -7.69
N LEU A 144 8.43 14.17 -7.89
CA LEU A 144 7.09 14.30 -8.49
C LEU A 144 6.16 15.19 -7.66
N VAL A 145 6.12 14.96 -6.34
CA VAL A 145 5.28 15.73 -5.42
C VAL A 145 5.62 17.22 -5.45
N ARG A 146 6.91 17.60 -5.44
CA ARG A 146 7.35 19.02 -5.54
C ARG A 146 6.87 19.70 -6.81
N VAL A 147 6.70 18.93 -7.88
CA VAL A 147 6.34 19.41 -9.21
C VAL A 147 4.83 19.63 -9.30
N ASP A 148 4.04 18.66 -8.84
CA ASP A 148 2.59 18.65 -9.09
C ASP A 148 1.76 19.14 -7.90
N ALA A 149 2.22 19.00 -6.65
CA ALA A 149 1.45 19.36 -5.48
C ALA A 149 0.97 20.83 -5.43
N PRO A 150 1.73 21.84 -5.90
CA PRO A 150 1.26 23.23 -5.87
C PRO A 150 -0.05 23.46 -6.65
N ARG A 151 -0.23 22.76 -7.79
CA ARG A 151 -1.44 22.87 -8.62
C ARG A 151 -2.48 21.81 -8.26
N TRP A 152 -2.05 20.59 -8.02
CA TRP A 152 -2.94 19.45 -7.86
C TRP A 152 -3.38 19.23 -6.42
N LEU A 153 -2.71 19.83 -5.43
CA LEU A 153 -3.01 19.69 -4.01
C LEU A 153 -2.90 21.06 -3.29
N PRO A 154 -3.70 22.07 -3.70
CA PRO A 154 -3.60 23.42 -3.14
C PRO A 154 -4.29 23.57 -1.77
N GLU A 155 -5.39 22.87 -1.54
CA GLU A 155 -6.26 23.10 -0.37
C GLU A 155 -5.76 22.40 0.91
N PRO A 156 -5.57 23.11 2.03
CA PRO A 156 -5.33 22.51 3.34
C PRO A 156 -6.38 21.49 3.74
N GLY A 157 -5.95 20.42 4.42
CA GLY A 157 -6.84 19.34 4.84
C GLY A 157 -7.21 18.35 3.72
N SER A 158 -6.58 18.46 2.54
CA SER A 158 -6.81 17.55 1.41
C SER A 158 -5.59 16.65 1.13
N PHE A 159 -5.79 15.62 0.30
CA PHE A 159 -4.72 14.70 -0.11
C PHE A 159 -4.79 14.30 -1.58
N ARG A 160 -3.70 13.74 -2.10
CA ARG A 160 -3.65 12.99 -3.35
C ARG A 160 -3.03 11.61 -3.13
N TYR A 161 -3.31 10.68 -4.03
CA TYR A 161 -2.75 9.34 -3.95
C TYR A 161 -1.51 9.23 -4.82
N VAL A 162 -0.47 8.58 -4.33
CA VAL A 162 0.78 8.31 -5.05
C VAL A 162 0.91 6.80 -5.27
N ARG A 163 1.15 6.42 -6.52
CA ARG A 163 1.23 5.03 -7.00
C ARG A 163 2.58 4.78 -7.66
N PRO A 164 3.61 4.40 -6.90
CA PRO A 164 4.79 3.74 -7.45
C PRO A 164 4.42 2.33 -7.93
N ALA A 165 4.97 1.88 -9.04
CA ALA A 165 4.81 0.52 -9.53
C ALA A 165 5.98 0.11 -10.43
N MET A 166 6.21 -1.19 -10.54
CA MET A 166 7.23 -1.75 -11.40
C MET A 166 6.67 -2.92 -12.20
N ILE A 167 6.95 -2.94 -13.50
CA ILE A 167 6.46 -3.96 -14.43
C ILE A 167 7.61 -4.53 -15.27
N GLY A 168 7.60 -5.84 -15.51
CA GLY A 168 8.51 -6.50 -16.45
C GLY A 168 8.09 -6.23 -17.89
N THR A 169 8.90 -5.47 -18.63
CA THR A 169 8.60 -5.02 -20.01
C THR A 169 9.38 -5.77 -21.08
N GLY A 170 10.21 -6.74 -20.68
CA GLY A 170 11.05 -7.55 -21.57
C GLY A 170 10.28 -8.29 -22.66
N ARG A 171 10.82 -8.31 -23.88
CA ARG A 171 10.22 -8.92 -25.07
C ARG A 171 10.44 -10.43 -25.12
N GLN A 172 9.95 -11.18 -24.14
CA GLN A 172 10.12 -12.63 -24.11
C GLN A 172 8.86 -13.34 -23.62
N LEU A 173 8.30 -14.21 -24.47
CA LEU A 173 7.13 -15.02 -24.11
C LEU A 173 7.51 -16.23 -23.24
N GLY A 174 8.72 -16.78 -23.35
CA GLY A 174 9.12 -17.90 -22.49
C GLY A 174 9.16 -17.48 -21.01
N VAL A 175 8.72 -18.36 -20.11
CA VAL A 175 8.77 -18.14 -18.65
C VAL A 175 10.22 -18.03 -18.18
N GLN A 176 10.69 -16.80 -18.02
CA GLN A 176 12.05 -16.47 -17.61
C GLN A 176 12.08 -15.19 -16.80
N ILE A 177 13.21 -14.91 -16.14
CA ILE A 177 13.43 -13.65 -15.42
C ILE A 177 13.33 -12.49 -16.43
N PRO A 178 12.56 -11.42 -16.13
CA PRO A 178 12.46 -10.26 -17.01
C PRO A 178 13.84 -9.66 -17.31
N LYS A 179 14.16 -9.47 -18.58
CA LYS A 179 15.42 -8.81 -19.02
C LYS A 179 15.30 -7.30 -19.10
N GLU A 180 14.08 -6.79 -19.03
CA GLU A 180 13.76 -5.37 -19.02
C GLU A 180 12.59 -5.13 -18.07
N ALA A 181 12.65 -4.01 -17.35
CA ALA A 181 11.58 -3.57 -16.47
C ALA A 181 11.44 -2.05 -16.53
N THR A 182 10.27 -1.56 -16.14
CA THR A 182 10.00 -0.13 -15.97
C THR A 182 9.46 0.12 -14.57
N LEU A 183 10.16 0.98 -13.83
CA LEU A 183 9.64 1.63 -12.63
C LEU A 183 8.90 2.90 -13.05
N PHE A 184 7.71 3.13 -12.49
CA PHE A 184 7.00 4.38 -12.67
C PHE A 184 6.30 4.84 -11.40
N ILE A 185 6.10 6.16 -11.30
CA ILE A 185 5.40 6.80 -10.18
C ILE A 185 4.41 7.77 -10.79
N VAL A 186 3.14 7.60 -10.44
CA VAL A 186 2.07 8.54 -10.81
C VAL A 186 1.41 9.10 -9.55
N MET A 187 0.94 10.33 -9.63
CA MET A 187 0.05 10.92 -8.64
C MET A 187 -1.33 11.05 -9.27
N VAL A 188 -2.38 10.77 -8.49
CA VAL A 188 -3.76 10.73 -8.99
C VAL A 188 -4.70 11.43 -8.01
N CYS A 189 -5.76 12.00 -8.56
CA CYS A 189 -6.92 12.40 -7.77
C CYS A 189 -7.61 11.15 -7.22
N TRP A 190 -7.99 11.20 -5.95
CA TRP A 190 -8.55 10.05 -5.24
C TRP A 190 -9.64 10.51 -4.28
N PRO A 191 -10.88 9.99 -4.37
CA PRO A 191 -11.98 10.38 -3.47
C PRO A 191 -11.65 10.12 -2.00
N ASP A 192 -12.15 10.98 -1.10
CA ASP A 192 -12.07 10.69 0.34
C ASP A 192 -13.23 9.81 0.79
N PHE A 193 -13.03 8.50 0.68
CA PHE A 193 -14.00 7.51 1.13
C PHE A 193 -14.29 7.51 2.66
N SER A 194 -13.63 8.38 3.44
CA SER A 194 -13.98 8.59 4.86
C SER A 194 -15.24 9.42 5.04
N PHE A 195 -15.50 10.37 4.14
CA PHE A 195 -16.57 11.38 4.29
C PHE A 195 -17.41 11.54 3.04
N GLU A 196 -16.87 11.18 1.88
CA GLU A 196 -17.54 11.30 0.61
C GLU A 196 -18.15 9.95 0.22
N SER A 197 -19.21 10.01 -0.57
CA SER A 197 -19.83 8.84 -1.19
C SER A 197 -20.05 9.11 -2.67
N PRO A 198 -20.07 8.07 -3.51
CA PRO A 198 -20.34 8.25 -4.92
C PRO A 198 -21.66 9.02 -5.12
N PRO A 199 -21.77 9.85 -6.17
CA PRO A 199 -23.01 10.57 -6.46
C PRO A 199 -24.22 9.62 -6.49
N GLY A 200 -25.27 9.97 -5.74
CA GLY A 200 -26.49 9.17 -5.64
C GLY A 200 -26.43 7.97 -4.68
N VAL A 201 -25.32 7.75 -3.98
CA VAL A 201 -25.18 6.70 -2.97
C VAL A 201 -25.33 7.29 -1.57
N THR A 202 -26.18 6.68 -0.74
CA THR A 202 -26.30 7.07 0.68
C THR A 202 -25.01 6.72 1.42
N PRO A 203 -24.34 7.68 2.07
CA PRO A 203 -23.10 7.41 2.79
C PRO A 203 -23.29 6.38 3.90
N ARG A 204 -22.36 5.43 3.96
CA ARG A 204 -22.22 4.53 5.11
C ARG A 204 -20.90 4.77 5.81
N SER A 205 -20.97 5.02 7.12
CA SER A 205 -19.80 5.27 7.96
C SER A 205 -19.00 4.00 8.25
N ASP A 206 -19.57 2.84 7.98
CA ASP A 206 -19.11 1.50 8.38
C ASP A 206 -18.99 0.54 7.18
N LEU A 207 -18.39 -0.63 7.42
CA LEU A 207 -18.29 -1.74 6.48
C LEU A 207 -19.04 -2.95 7.01
N ARG A 208 -19.70 -3.66 6.09
CA ARG A 208 -20.21 -5.01 6.32
C ARG A 208 -19.30 -6.01 5.62
N LEU A 209 -18.80 -6.99 6.35
CA LEU A 209 -17.87 -7.99 5.84
C LEU A 209 -18.56 -9.34 5.62
N LEU A 210 -18.26 -9.99 4.50
CA LEU A 210 -18.63 -11.38 4.23
C LEU A 210 -17.41 -12.27 4.39
N THR A 211 -17.46 -13.31 5.22
CA THR A 211 -16.34 -14.27 5.29
C THR A 211 -16.14 -14.99 3.97
N SER A 212 -14.88 -15.19 3.56
CA SER A 212 -14.58 -15.98 2.37
C SER A 212 -15.08 -17.42 2.52
N ARG A 213 -15.41 -18.05 1.39
CA ARG A 213 -15.77 -19.47 1.33
C ARG A 213 -14.55 -20.35 1.67
N SER A 214 -14.80 -21.58 2.12
CA SER A 214 -13.74 -22.54 2.46
C SER A 214 -12.87 -22.96 1.27
N ASP A 215 -13.41 -22.86 0.04
CA ASP A 215 -12.70 -23.14 -1.22
C ASP A 215 -11.94 -21.91 -1.77
N THR A 216 -12.01 -20.77 -1.09
CA THR A 216 -11.48 -19.50 -1.57
C THR A 216 -10.48 -18.93 -0.57
N ILE A 217 -9.20 -18.97 -0.94
CA ILE A 217 -8.10 -18.55 -0.08
C ILE A 217 -7.33 -17.40 -0.75
N ARG A 218 -7.12 -16.30 -0.03
CA ARG A 218 -6.38 -15.13 -0.52
C ARG A 218 -4.88 -15.39 -0.67
N ALA A 219 -4.31 -16.11 0.29
CA ALA A 219 -2.89 -16.41 0.38
C ALA A 219 -2.68 -17.65 1.25
N TRP A 220 -1.54 -18.33 1.05
CA TRP A 220 -1.15 -19.53 1.80
C TRP A 220 0.34 -19.44 2.23
N PRO A 221 0.78 -20.20 3.25
CA PRO A 221 2.19 -20.26 3.64
C PRO A 221 3.07 -20.72 2.47
N GLY A 222 4.21 -20.05 2.27
CA GLY A 222 5.07 -20.26 1.09
C GLY A 222 4.62 -19.50 -0.17
N GLY A 223 3.40 -18.96 -0.17
CA GLY A 223 2.88 -18.07 -1.21
C GLY A 223 3.53 -16.68 -1.20
N PHE A 224 2.78 -15.68 -1.65
CA PHE A 224 3.27 -14.30 -1.82
C PHE A 224 2.31 -13.24 -1.24
N GLY A 225 1.41 -13.65 -0.33
CA GLY A 225 0.41 -12.77 0.30
C GLY A 225 0.99 -11.57 1.06
N HIS A 226 2.18 -11.73 1.65
CA HIS A 226 2.93 -10.66 2.32
C HIS A 226 3.57 -9.61 1.40
N THR A 227 3.43 -9.74 0.08
CA THR A 227 3.98 -8.80 -0.90
C THR A 227 2.88 -8.12 -1.71
N LYS A 228 3.16 -6.92 -2.21
CA LYS A 228 2.18 -6.09 -2.93
C LYS A 228 2.28 -6.29 -4.45
N VAL A 229 2.10 -7.54 -4.87
CA VAL A 229 2.16 -7.97 -6.27
C VAL A 229 0.76 -8.03 -6.88
N GLY A 230 0.63 -7.72 -8.17
CA GLY A 230 -0.68 -7.67 -8.84
C GLY A 230 -1.46 -8.99 -8.77
N ALA A 231 -0.75 -10.12 -8.78
CA ALA A 231 -1.33 -11.47 -8.70
C ALA A 231 -2.13 -11.73 -7.40
N ASN A 232 -1.92 -10.95 -6.33
CA ASN A 232 -2.70 -11.07 -5.08
C ASN A 232 -4.08 -10.40 -5.14
N TYR A 233 -4.36 -9.63 -6.20
CA TYR A 233 -5.56 -8.80 -6.30
C TYR A 233 -6.50 -9.27 -7.41
N GLY A 234 -5.99 -9.61 -8.59
CA GLY A 234 -6.82 -10.06 -9.71
C GLY A 234 -7.82 -11.17 -9.35
N PRO A 235 -7.35 -12.30 -8.76
CA PRO A 235 -8.24 -13.39 -8.35
C PRO A 235 -9.26 -13.03 -7.27
N SER A 236 -9.01 -11.99 -6.47
CA SER A 236 -9.88 -11.64 -5.34
C SER A 236 -11.16 -10.90 -5.77
N PHE A 237 -11.19 -10.36 -6.99
CA PHE A 237 -12.36 -9.65 -7.51
C PHE A 237 -13.61 -10.52 -7.64
N ALA A 238 -13.46 -11.82 -7.94
CA ALA A 238 -14.61 -12.73 -8.00
C ALA A 238 -15.36 -12.78 -6.66
N SER A 239 -14.63 -12.99 -5.56
CA SER A 239 -15.20 -13.01 -4.21
C SER A 239 -15.72 -11.64 -3.77
N HIS A 240 -15.08 -10.56 -4.23
CA HIS A 240 -15.57 -9.20 -3.97
C HIS A 240 -16.92 -8.95 -4.64
N CYS A 241 -17.07 -9.34 -5.91
CA CYS A 241 -18.35 -9.27 -6.63
C CYS A 241 -19.45 -10.09 -5.93
N GLU A 242 -19.13 -11.30 -5.48
CA GLU A 242 -20.07 -12.13 -4.71
C GLU A 242 -20.50 -11.46 -3.39
N ALA A 243 -19.56 -10.87 -2.65
CA ALA A 243 -19.86 -10.14 -1.43
C ALA A 243 -20.76 -8.93 -1.68
N GLN A 244 -20.46 -8.14 -2.72
CA GLN A 244 -21.29 -6.99 -3.12
C GLN A 244 -22.69 -7.40 -3.54
N ALA A 245 -22.83 -8.47 -4.33
CA ALA A 245 -24.12 -9.01 -4.73
C ALA A 245 -24.94 -9.50 -3.51
N ALA A 246 -24.27 -9.95 -2.45
CA ALA A 246 -24.89 -10.35 -1.18
C ALA A 246 -25.13 -9.18 -0.21
N GLY A 247 -24.84 -7.93 -0.60
CA GLY A 247 -25.07 -6.73 0.23
C GLY A 247 -23.96 -6.43 1.26
N TYR A 248 -22.75 -6.97 1.05
CA TYR A 248 -21.56 -6.72 1.86
C TYR A 248 -20.54 -5.88 1.10
N ASP A 249 -19.74 -5.10 1.82
CA ASP A 249 -18.78 -4.17 1.23
C ASP A 249 -17.47 -4.84 0.84
N GLN A 250 -17.02 -5.82 1.63
CA GLN A 250 -15.72 -6.46 1.49
C GLN A 250 -15.77 -7.91 1.96
N VAL A 251 -14.76 -8.67 1.55
CA VAL A 251 -14.55 -10.06 2.01
C VAL A 251 -13.65 -10.06 3.24
N LEU A 252 -14.04 -10.72 4.33
CA LEU A 252 -13.13 -11.10 5.42
C LEU A 252 -12.46 -12.43 5.05
N TRP A 253 -11.18 -12.39 4.72
CA TRP A 253 -10.43 -13.56 4.27
C TRP A 253 -10.15 -14.50 5.44
N LEU A 254 -10.59 -15.75 5.28
CA LEU A 254 -10.32 -16.85 6.18
C LEU A 254 -9.23 -17.75 5.60
N PHE A 255 -8.44 -18.37 6.48
CA PHE A 255 -7.41 -19.34 6.13
C PHE A 255 -7.49 -20.58 7.02
N GLY A 256 -7.22 -21.76 6.44
CA GLY A 256 -7.23 -23.03 7.17
C GLY A 256 -8.64 -23.55 7.46
N ASP A 257 -8.70 -24.83 7.83
CA ASP A 257 -9.96 -25.53 8.12
C ASP A 257 -10.64 -24.99 9.38
N ASP A 258 -9.87 -24.35 10.26
CA ASP A 258 -10.32 -23.68 11.49
C ASP A 258 -10.81 -22.25 11.25
N GLY A 259 -10.69 -21.70 10.03
CA GLY A 259 -11.21 -20.39 9.67
C GLY A 259 -10.48 -19.23 10.35
N GLN A 260 -9.13 -19.24 10.30
CA GLN A 260 -8.29 -18.17 10.83
C GLN A 260 -8.55 -16.86 10.10
N VAL A 261 -8.80 -15.80 10.86
CA VAL A 261 -9.02 -14.46 10.31
C VAL A 261 -7.70 -13.85 9.86
N THR A 262 -7.65 -13.36 8.62
CA THR A 262 -6.41 -12.79 8.04
C THR A 262 -6.53 -11.30 7.72
N GLU A 263 -7.21 -10.95 6.64
CA GLU A 263 -7.36 -9.59 6.13
C GLU A 263 -8.81 -9.33 5.69
N ALA A 264 -9.20 -8.07 5.53
CA ALA A 264 -10.51 -7.68 5.04
C ALA A 264 -10.36 -6.88 3.74
N GLY A 265 -10.76 -7.48 2.61
CA GLY A 265 -10.52 -6.93 1.28
C GLY A 265 -9.02 -6.80 1.02
N ALA A 266 -8.57 -5.57 0.79
CA ALA A 266 -7.15 -5.21 0.64
C ALA A 266 -6.55 -4.51 1.88
N SER A 267 -7.19 -4.65 3.04
CA SER A 267 -6.83 -3.99 4.30
C SER A 267 -6.53 -5.01 5.40
N ASN A 268 -5.68 -4.63 6.36
CA ASN A 268 -5.48 -5.43 7.57
C ASN A 268 -6.73 -5.35 8.46
N PHE A 269 -7.04 -6.42 9.19
CA PHE A 269 -8.21 -6.50 10.06
C PHE A 269 -7.82 -6.45 11.54
N PHE A 270 -8.63 -5.73 12.32
CA PHE A 270 -8.48 -5.57 13.76
C PHE A 270 -9.81 -5.86 14.46
N ALA A 271 -9.72 -6.49 15.64
CA ALA A 271 -10.85 -6.68 16.54
C ALA A 271 -10.47 -6.25 17.97
N VAL A 272 -11.33 -5.48 18.62
CA VAL A 272 -11.20 -5.15 20.03
C VAL A 272 -12.02 -6.15 20.83
N VAL A 273 -11.36 -6.94 21.67
CA VAL A 273 -11.99 -8.03 22.42
C VAL A 273 -11.65 -7.91 23.90
N ARG A 274 -12.63 -8.12 24.76
CA ARG A 274 -12.40 -8.34 26.18
C ARG A 274 -11.95 -9.79 26.40
N ASP A 275 -10.74 -9.95 26.91
CA ASP A 275 -10.22 -11.26 27.27
C ASP A 275 -11.06 -11.90 28.38
N GLN A 276 -11.33 -13.21 28.24
CA GLN A 276 -12.24 -13.91 29.14
C GLN A 276 -11.64 -14.13 30.53
N GLN A 277 -10.33 -14.33 30.62
CA GLN A 277 -9.66 -14.71 31.88
C GLN A 277 -9.22 -13.47 32.67
N THR A 278 -8.60 -12.52 31.97
CA THR A 278 -7.99 -11.33 32.58
C THR A 278 -8.92 -10.13 32.59
N SER A 279 -10.05 -10.18 31.85
CA SER A 279 -10.96 -9.05 31.62
C SER A 279 -10.31 -7.81 30.97
N LYS A 280 -9.05 -7.91 30.55
CA LYS A 280 -8.33 -6.86 29.82
C LYS A 280 -8.96 -6.67 28.44
N VAL A 281 -8.89 -5.44 27.94
CA VAL A 281 -9.30 -5.13 26.57
C VAL A 281 -8.10 -5.27 25.66
N GLN A 282 -8.24 -6.06 24.60
CA GLN A 282 -7.18 -6.43 23.68
C GLN A 282 -7.50 -5.97 22.26
N LEU A 283 -6.50 -5.46 21.56
CA LEU A 283 -6.53 -5.20 20.13
C LEU A 283 -5.88 -6.39 19.41
N LEU A 284 -6.72 -7.24 18.84
CA LEU A 284 -6.30 -8.41 18.08
C LEU A 284 -6.01 -8.04 16.63
N THR A 285 -4.93 -8.57 16.07
CA THR A 285 -4.64 -8.61 14.62
C THR A 285 -3.86 -9.86 14.27
N ALA A 286 -4.06 -10.38 13.07
CA ALA A 286 -3.29 -11.53 12.58
C ALA A 286 -1.76 -11.22 12.57
N PRO A 287 -0.90 -12.20 12.90
CA PRO A 287 0.56 -12.01 12.94
C PRO A 287 1.16 -12.09 11.53
N LEU A 288 2.39 -11.58 11.38
CA LEU A 288 3.12 -11.59 10.12
C LEU A 288 3.99 -12.84 9.92
N THR A 289 4.05 -13.75 10.90
CA THR A 289 4.99 -14.88 10.97
C THR A 289 4.89 -15.82 9.76
N ASP A 290 3.68 -16.05 9.28
CA ASP A 290 3.38 -17.08 8.28
C ASP A 290 3.38 -16.52 6.85
N LYS A 291 3.69 -15.22 6.70
CA LYS A 291 3.78 -14.52 5.41
C LYS A 291 2.49 -14.54 4.57
N LEU A 292 1.36 -14.77 5.24
CA LEU A 292 0.00 -14.68 4.72
C LEU A 292 -0.44 -13.22 4.56
N ILE A 293 -0.12 -12.39 5.55
CA ILE A 293 -0.65 -11.03 5.72
C ILE A 293 0.29 -10.01 5.08
N LEU A 294 -0.26 -9.00 4.40
CA LEU A 294 0.52 -7.86 3.94
C LEU A 294 0.92 -6.99 5.14
N ASP A 295 2.20 -6.67 5.28
CA ASP A 295 2.69 -5.77 6.32
C ASP A 295 2.27 -4.31 6.02
N GLY A 296 1.05 -3.96 6.43
CA GLY A 296 0.46 -2.64 6.23
C GLY A 296 1.20 -1.54 6.97
N VAL A 297 1.55 -0.44 6.29
CA VAL A 297 2.10 0.77 6.94
C VAL A 297 1.11 1.33 7.96
N THR A 298 -0.19 1.36 7.64
CA THR A 298 -1.23 1.77 8.57
C THR A 298 -1.37 0.80 9.74
N ARG A 299 -1.38 -0.53 9.49
CA ARG A 299 -1.35 -1.57 10.55
C ARG A 299 -0.21 -1.33 11.52
N ARG A 300 1.02 -1.20 11.01
CA ARG A 300 2.21 -0.93 11.83
C ARG A 300 2.06 0.33 12.68
N SER A 301 1.54 1.40 12.07
CA SER A 301 1.33 2.68 12.76
C SER A 301 0.26 2.60 13.85
N VAL A 302 -0.83 1.84 13.62
CA VAL A 302 -1.86 1.54 14.64
C VAL A 302 -1.22 0.84 15.84
N LEU A 303 -0.44 -0.22 15.60
CA LEU A 303 0.20 -0.98 16.67
C LEU A 303 1.19 -0.14 17.48
N GLU A 304 2.00 0.68 16.80
CA GLU A 304 2.97 1.57 17.43
C GLU A 304 2.27 2.67 18.26
N LEU A 305 1.22 3.31 17.73
CA LEU A 305 0.45 4.33 18.46
C LEU A 305 -0.30 3.78 19.66
N VAL A 306 -0.94 2.61 19.52
CA VAL A 306 -1.68 1.99 20.64
C VAL A 306 -0.73 1.63 21.77
N LYS A 307 0.42 1.02 21.46
CA LYS A 307 1.45 0.71 22.47
C LYS A 307 1.97 1.98 23.15
N ALA A 308 2.14 3.08 22.41
CA ALA A 308 2.67 4.32 22.95
C ALA A 308 1.65 5.14 23.76
N ARG A 309 0.37 5.16 23.35
CA ARG A 309 -0.65 6.09 23.88
C ARG A 309 -1.71 5.43 24.77
N LEU A 310 -1.90 4.11 24.67
CA LEU A 310 -2.94 3.36 25.39
C LEU A 310 -2.39 2.26 26.28
N ASP A 311 -1.16 2.42 26.76
CA ASP A 311 -0.58 1.47 27.71
C ASP A 311 -1.50 1.30 28.94
N GLY A 312 -1.69 0.04 29.34
CA GLY A 312 -2.64 -0.36 30.40
C GLY A 312 -4.13 -0.27 30.05
N LYS A 313 -4.53 0.37 28.93
CA LYS A 313 -5.94 0.51 28.51
C LYS A 313 -6.33 -0.42 27.35
N LEU A 314 -5.43 -0.64 26.39
CA LEU A 314 -5.65 -1.51 25.24
C LEU A 314 -4.39 -2.31 24.94
N GLU A 315 -4.43 -3.61 25.23
CA GLU A 315 -3.29 -4.52 25.02
C GLU A 315 -3.21 -4.95 23.56
N VAL A 316 -2.07 -4.72 22.90
CA VAL A 316 -1.85 -5.20 21.53
C VAL A 316 -1.50 -6.68 21.54
N VAL A 317 -2.27 -7.48 20.80
CA VAL A 317 -2.04 -8.92 20.64
C VAL A 317 -1.98 -9.30 19.17
N GLU A 318 -0.77 -9.53 18.67
CA GLU A 318 -0.52 -10.06 17.32
C GLU A 318 -0.58 -11.60 17.38
N THR A 319 -1.77 -12.19 17.18
CA THR A 319 -2.00 -13.63 17.33
C THR A 319 -2.95 -14.17 16.27
N LYS A 320 -2.91 -15.48 16.05
CA LYS A 320 -3.92 -16.17 15.24
C LYS A 320 -5.19 -16.31 16.07
N PHE A 321 -6.31 -15.98 15.45
CA PHE A 321 -7.65 -16.18 15.99
C PHE A 321 -8.58 -16.54 14.85
N THR A 322 -9.63 -17.29 15.17
CA THR A 322 -10.57 -17.84 14.21
C THR A 322 -11.85 -17.03 14.16
N ILE A 323 -12.64 -17.23 13.11
CA ILE A 323 -13.99 -16.69 13.04
C ILE A 323 -14.88 -17.24 14.17
N SER A 324 -14.63 -18.47 14.61
CA SER A 324 -15.31 -19.10 15.74
C SER A 324 -14.96 -18.43 17.08
N ASP A 325 -13.71 -17.98 17.26
CA ASP A 325 -13.31 -17.20 18.44
C ASP A 325 -14.04 -15.86 18.49
N LEU A 326 -14.14 -15.16 17.35
CA LEU A 326 -14.89 -13.91 17.24
C LEU A 326 -16.39 -14.13 17.50
N ALA A 327 -16.98 -15.19 16.93
CA ALA A 327 -18.39 -15.53 17.15
C ALA A 327 -18.68 -15.86 18.63
N THR A 328 -17.75 -16.55 19.29
CA THR A 328 -17.83 -16.85 20.72
C THR A 328 -17.72 -15.58 21.56
N ALA A 329 -16.73 -14.73 21.28
CA ALA A 329 -16.58 -13.44 21.95
C ALA A 329 -17.82 -12.56 21.77
N TRP A 330 -18.36 -12.49 20.57
CA TRP A 330 -19.59 -11.76 20.26
C TRP A 330 -20.80 -12.28 21.06
N LYS A 331 -21.03 -13.62 21.06
CA LYS A 331 -22.13 -14.25 21.82
C LYS A 331 -22.08 -13.92 23.32
N HIS A 332 -20.89 -13.71 23.86
CA HIS A 332 -20.68 -13.40 25.27
C HIS A 332 -20.48 -11.90 25.56
N GLY A 333 -20.77 -11.01 24.61
CA GLY A 333 -20.64 -9.55 24.80
C GLY A 333 -19.20 -9.08 25.00
N ARG A 334 -18.21 -9.86 24.52
CA ARG A 334 -16.78 -9.57 24.64
C ARG A 334 -16.17 -8.98 23.37
N LEU A 335 -16.80 -9.11 22.22
CA LEU A 335 -16.38 -8.42 20.99
C LEU A 335 -16.92 -6.99 21.04
N LEU A 336 -16.03 -6.00 21.20
CA LEU A 336 -16.40 -4.62 21.51
C LEU A 336 -16.39 -3.70 20.27
N GLU A 337 -15.50 -3.98 19.32
CA GLU A 337 -15.31 -3.18 18.11
C GLU A 337 -14.54 -4.01 17.07
N ALA A 338 -14.74 -3.71 15.78
CA ALA A 338 -13.91 -4.23 14.71
C ALA A 338 -13.67 -3.13 13.68
N PHE A 339 -12.47 -3.08 13.12
CA PHE A 339 -12.13 -2.12 12.08
C PHE A 339 -11.06 -2.66 11.14
N VAL A 340 -10.97 -2.05 9.96
CA VAL A 340 -9.93 -2.36 8.98
C VAL A 340 -8.94 -1.21 8.89
N SER A 341 -7.68 -1.50 8.54
CA SER A 341 -6.67 -0.47 8.29
C SER A 341 -5.96 -0.62 6.95
N GLY A 342 -5.79 0.51 6.28
CA GLY A 342 -5.15 0.58 4.96
C GLY A 342 -5.17 2.00 4.38
N THR A 343 -4.28 2.30 3.43
CA THR A 343 -4.07 3.66 2.90
C THR A 343 -5.33 4.35 2.38
N ALA A 344 -6.30 3.60 1.84
CA ALA A 344 -7.53 4.17 1.27
C ALA A 344 -8.39 4.89 2.34
N PHE A 345 -8.71 4.21 3.44
CA PHE A 345 -9.58 4.72 4.50
C PHE A 345 -8.86 5.14 5.79
N PHE A 346 -7.58 4.80 5.89
CA PHE A 346 -6.77 4.70 7.13
C PHE A 346 -7.35 3.72 8.13
N ILE A 347 -8.49 4.08 8.71
CA ILE A 347 -9.30 3.25 9.59
C ILE A 347 -10.75 3.40 9.14
N LYS A 348 -11.41 2.26 8.94
CA LYS A 348 -12.85 2.19 8.68
C LYS A 348 -13.47 1.16 9.62
N GLN A 349 -14.51 1.58 10.31
CA GLN A 349 -15.24 0.74 11.24
C GLN A 349 -15.97 -0.37 10.50
N VAL A 350 -16.07 -1.54 11.13
CA VAL A 350 -16.87 -2.67 10.68
C VAL A 350 -18.11 -2.72 11.56
N SER A 351 -19.31 -2.74 10.97
CA SER A 351 -20.55 -2.87 11.73
C SER A 351 -21.05 -4.29 11.81
N THR A 352 -20.79 -5.11 10.79
CA THR A 352 -21.25 -6.50 10.76
C THR A 352 -20.21 -7.39 10.11
N ILE A 353 -20.00 -8.57 10.68
CA ILE A 353 -19.27 -9.67 10.04
C ILE A 353 -20.25 -10.83 9.83
N ARG A 354 -20.49 -11.24 8.59
CA ARG A 354 -21.25 -12.45 8.26
C ARG A 354 -20.34 -13.66 8.40
N ALA A 355 -20.55 -14.43 9.46
CA ALA A 355 -19.85 -15.68 9.77
C ALA A 355 -20.80 -16.86 9.54
N GLY A 356 -20.67 -17.52 8.38
CA GLY A 356 -21.60 -18.57 7.96
C GLY A 356 -23.03 -18.04 7.81
N ASP A 357 -23.95 -18.57 8.61
CA ASP A 357 -25.36 -18.19 8.65
C ASP A 357 -25.67 -17.04 9.64
N ARG A 358 -24.68 -16.57 10.40
CA ARG A 358 -24.86 -15.57 11.46
C ARG A 358 -24.23 -14.23 11.12
N ASN A 359 -24.88 -13.16 11.58
CA ASN A 359 -24.29 -11.82 11.60
C ASN A 359 -23.73 -11.56 12.99
N LEU A 360 -22.44 -11.23 13.05
CA LEU A 360 -21.81 -10.67 14.24
C LEU A 360 -21.90 -9.15 14.13
N ASP A 361 -22.98 -8.58 14.66
CA ASP A 361 -23.20 -7.14 14.65
C ASP A 361 -22.42 -6.48 15.80
N MET A 362 -21.61 -5.46 15.50
CA MET A 362 -20.86 -4.75 16.53
C MET A 362 -21.81 -3.97 17.44
N PRO A 363 -21.50 -3.87 18.76
CA PRO A 363 -22.35 -3.14 19.70
C PRO A 363 -22.46 -1.66 19.31
N GLN A 364 -23.63 -1.08 19.55
CA GLN A 364 -23.90 0.36 19.39
C GLN A 364 -24.26 0.97 20.76
N GLY A 365 -23.78 2.18 21.04
CA GLY A 365 -24.08 2.87 22.30
C GLY A 365 -23.38 2.25 23.51
N GLU A 366 -24.13 1.93 24.55
CA GLU A 366 -23.58 1.40 25.80
C GLU A 366 -22.92 0.02 25.56
N GLY A 367 -21.60 -0.05 25.72
CA GLY A 367 -20.78 -1.24 25.47
C GLY A 367 -19.95 -1.19 24.18
N ALA A 368 -20.16 -0.20 23.30
CA ALA A 368 -19.28 0.07 22.16
C ALA A 368 -17.98 0.76 22.61
N THR A 369 -16.87 0.47 21.93
CA THR A 369 -15.63 1.24 22.07
C THR A 369 -15.38 2.11 20.84
N GLU A 370 -14.60 3.17 21.02
CA GLU A 370 -14.26 4.11 19.95
C GLU A 370 -12.76 4.15 19.66
N PHE A 371 -12.05 3.03 19.88
CA PHE A 371 -10.60 2.99 19.72
C PHE A 371 -10.17 3.26 18.28
N GLY A 372 -10.87 2.69 17.30
CA GLY A 372 -10.59 2.93 15.89
C GLY A 372 -10.82 4.38 15.48
N VAL A 373 -11.83 5.06 16.05
CA VAL A 373 -12.06 6.50 15.82
C VAL A 373 -10.94 7.33 16.42
N LEU A 374 -10.56 7.04 17.66
CA LEU A 374 -9.47 7.70 18.37
C LEU A 374 -8.14 7.55 17.62
N ILE A 375 -7.79 6.33 17.19
CA ILE A 375 -6.58 6.02 16.44
C ILE A 375 -6.60 6.72 15.08
N LYS A 376 -7.76 6.78 14.41
CA LYS A 376 -7.93 7.54 13.16
C LYS A 376 -7.63 9.03 13.36
N GLY A 377 -8.05 9.60 14.49
CA GLY A 377 -7.74 10.97 14.90
C GLY A 377 -6.24 11.21 14.96
N TRP A 378 -5.51 10.41 15.74
CA TRP A 378 -4.04 10.54 15.86
C TRP A 378 -3.31 10.41 14.52
N LEU A 379 -3.71 9.46 13.69
CA LEU A 379 -3.12 9.31 12.36
C LEU A 379 -3.36 10.55 11.49
N LYS A 380 -4.56 11.12 11.54
CA LYS A 380 -4.88 12.37 10.84
C LYS A 380 -4.07 13.55 11.36
N ASP A 381 -3.95 13.68 12.68
CA ASP A 381 -3.21 14.79 13.29
C ASP A 381 -1.77 14.82 12.81
N ILE A 382 -1.13 13.64 12.72
CA ILE A 382 0.22 13.49 12.15
C ILE A 382 0.24 13.80 10.64
N MET A 383 -0.69 13.22 9.87
CA MET A 383 -0.70 13.35 8.40
C MET A 383 -0.93 14.79 7.93
N PHE A 384 -1.80 15.53 8.64
CA PHE A 384 -2.17 16.90 8.32
C PHE A 384 -1.38 17.94 9.13
N GLY A 385 -0.36 17.52 9.90
CA GLY A 385 0.54 18.44 10.61
C GLY A 385 -0.11 19.20 11.77
N VAL A 386 -1.20 18.68 12.35
CA VAL A 386 -1.71 19.14 13.66
C VAL A 386 -0.74 18.70 14.76
N GLU A 387 -0.17 17.51 14.62
CA GLU A 387 0.89 16.98 15.47
C GLU A 387 2.19 16.92 14.66
N ASP A 388 3.26 17.55 15.17
CA ASP A 388 4.59 17.39 14.59
C ASP A 388 5.16 16.02 14.97
N HIS A 389 5.44 15.20 13.97
CA HIS A 389 5.87 13.82 14.17
C HIS A 389 6.74 13.36 13.01
N GLU A 390 7.78 12.58 13.31
CA GLU A 390 8.73 12.02 12.34
C GLU A 390 8.11 11.19 11.20
N TRP A 391 6.84 10.79 11.33
CA TRP A 391 6.13 10.00 10.32
C TRP A 391 5.56 10.89 9.20
N GLY A 392 5.34 12.18 9.48
CA GLY A 392 4.89 13.18 8.51
C GLY A 392 6.09 13.82 7.81
N VAL A 393 6.67 13.13 6.83
CA VAL A 393 7.86 13.60 6.11
C VAL A 393 7.51 14.75 5.19
N VAL A 394 8.00 15.95 5.50
CA VAL A 394 7.74 17.15 4.70
C VAL A 394 8.42 17.07 3.34
N VAL A 395 7.71 17.54 2.32
CA VAL A 395 8.24 17.76 0.98
C VAL A 395 8.32 19.27 0.73
N GLU A 396 9.53 19.81 0.78
CA GLU A 396 9.77 21.23 0.54
C GLU A 396 9.41 21.62 -0.89
N GLU A 397 8.39 22.47 -1.04
CA GLU A 397 8.03 23.13 -2.29
C GLU A 397 9.03 24.28 -2.53
N LYS A 398 9.53 24.43 -3.77
CA LYS A 398 10.33 25.62 -4.08
C LYS A 398 9.43 26.84 -3.98
N SER A 399 9.81 27.81 -3.15
CA SER A 399 9.09 29.07 -3.06
C SER A 399 9.00 29.71 -4.45
N VAL A 400 7.83 30.24 -4.81
CA VAL A 400 7.59 30.89 -6.11
C VAL A 400 8.36 32.24 -6.23
N VAL A 401 9.18 32.59 -5.24
CA VAL A 401 9.84 33.89 -5.10
C VAL A 401 11.18 33.97 -5.85
N ASP A 402 11.77 32.87 -6.28
CA ASP A 402 13.02 32.90 -7.06
C ASP A 402 12.74 32.64 -8.55
N LYS A 403 12.41 33.71 -9.27
CA LYS A 403 12.44 33.80 -10.74
C LYS A 403 13.60 34.67 -11.20
#